data_AF-A0A510JM75-F1
#
_entry.id   AF-A0A510JM75-F1
#
_cell.length_a   1.000
_cell.length_b   1.000
_cell.length_c   1.000
_cell.angle_alpha   90.00
_cell.angle_beta   90.00
_cell.angle_gamma   90.00
#
_symmetry.space_group_name_H-M   'P 1'
#
loop_
_entity.id
_entity.type
_entity.pdbx_description
1 polymer ?
#
loop_
_entity_poly.entity_id
_entity_poly.type
_entity_poly.pdbx_seq_one_letter_code
_entity_poly.pdbx_strand_id
1 'polypeptide(L)'
;MKKYLCLFILLILTSCTILSPAANISQVEANEISAEIVKVTEELKNAASLNEYDKLKEVFLPTFKNNIIVKKIQKYDLSGLTFVFSDVNVVSANKANSTMVINFATVSNYYKLTWKKTDDNVWKISNVAEKK
;
A
#
# COMPACT_ATOMS: atom_id res chain seq x y z
N MET A 1 7.88 8.34 -46.99
CA MET A 1 7.16 8.64 -45.73
C MET A 1 7.68 7.77 -44.57
N LYS A 2 8.96 7.87 -44.18
CA LYS A 2 9.54 7.12 -43.05
C LYS A 2 10.33 7.99 -42.06
N LYS A 3 10.52 9.28 -42.34
CA LYS A 3 11.30 10.21 -41.49
C LYS A 3 10.47 10.91 -40.40
N TYR A 4 9.15 11.02 -40.57
CA TYR A 4 8.28 11.69 -39.61
C TYR A 4 7.85 10.81 -38.41
N LEU A 5 7.92 9.48 -38.56
CA LEU A 5 7.55 8.55 -37.48
C LEU A 5 8.55 8.59 -36.31
N CYS A 6 9.83 8.85 -36.61
CA CYS A 6 10.88 8.95 -35.60
C CYS A 6 10.79 10.25 -34.78
N LEU A 7 10.27 11.33 -35.39
CA LEU A 7 10.11 12.63 -34.74
C LEU A 7 9.05 12.59 -33.63
N PHE A 8 7.94 11.88 -33.85
CA PHE A 8 6.90 11.69 -32.84
C PHE A 8 7.38 10.85 -31.65
N ILE A 9 8.25 9.86 -31.87
CA ILE A 9 8.80 9.01 -30.80
C ILE A 9 9.79 9.80 -29.92
N LEU A 10 10.55 10.75 -30.48
CA LEU A 10 11.44 11.62 -29.71
C LEU A 10 10.68 12.59 -28.78
N LEU A 11 9.52 13.10 -29.21
CA LEU A 11 8.71 14.05 -28.44
C LEU A 11 8.06 13.44 -27.19
N ILE A 12 7.84 12.12 -27.15
CA ILE A 12 7.28 11.41 -25.99
C ILE A 12 8.33 11.13 -24.90
N LEU A 13 9.62 11.34 -25.20
CA LEU A 13 10.73 11.07 -24.28
C LEU A 13 11.21 12.34 -23.55
N THR A 14 10.81 13.52 -24.02
CA THR A 14 11.19 14.82 -23.43
C THR A 14 10.17 15.37 -22.43
N SER A 15 9.06 14.66 -22.15
CA SER A 15 8.28 14.85 -20.92
C SER A 15 9.06 14.27 -19.74
N CYS A 16 10.26 14.83 -19.57
CA CYS A 16 11.15 14.63 -18.45
C CYS A 16 10.33 14.97 -17.21
N THR A 17 10.15 13.95 -16.39
CA THR A 17 9.75 14.00 -15.00
C THR A 17 10.17 15.34 -14.39
N ILE A 18 9.20 16.16 -13.99
CA ILE A 18 9.45 17.15 -12.95
C ILE A 18 9.83 16.29 -11.75
N LEU A 19 11.13 16.16 -11.51
CA LEU A 19 11.67 15.65 -10.27
C LEU A 19 11.35 16.74 -9.26
N SER A 20 10.12 16.73 -8.76
CA SER A 20 9.76 17.58 -7.64
C SER A 20 10.72 17.23 -6.51
N PRO A 21 11.40 18.22 -5.90
CA PRO A 21 12.16 17.92 -4.70
C PRO A 21 11.20 17.25 -3.72
N ALA A 22 11.62 16.12 -3.14
CA ALA A 22 10.86 15.49 -2.07
C ALA A 22 10.60 16.58 -1.03
N ALA A 23 9.35 17.04 -0.93
CA ALA A 23 8.99 18.02 0.07
C ALA A 23 9.36 17.41 1.42
N ASN A 24 10.24 18.08 2.16
CA ASN A 24 10.55 17.67 3.52
C ASN A 24 9.27 17.83 4.33
N ILE A 25 8.66 16.70 4.70
CA ILE A 25 7.46 16.67 5.52
C ILE A 25 7.83 17.05 6.94
N SER A 26 7.04 17.94 7.54
CA SER A 26 7.24 18.29 8.93
C SER A 26 6.94 17.10 9.84
N GLN A 27 7.57 17.04 11.02
CA GLN A 27 7.29 15.97 11.98
C GLN A 27 5.80 15.91 12.36
N VAL A 28 5.12 17.06 12.42
CA VAL A 28 3.68 17.15 12.74
C VAL A 28 2.86 16.45 11.65
N GLU A 29 3.08 16.80 10.39
CA GLU A 29 2.39 16.17 9.25
C GLU A 29 2.71 14.66 9.17
N ALA A 30 3.95 14.25 9.44
CA ALA A 30 4.32 12.84 9.47
C ALA A 30 3.57 12.07 10.57
N ASN A 31 3.40 12.68 11.75
CA ASN A 31 2.65 12.08 12.85
C ASN A 31 1.16 11.96 12.53
N GLU A 32 0.57 12.97 11.89
CA GLU A 32 -0.83 12.94 11.44
C GLU A 32 -1.07 11.82 10.41
N ILE A 33 -0.20 11.74 9.39
CA ILE A 33 -0.25 10.67 8.38
C ILE A 33 -0.12 9.29 9.03
N SER A 34 0.80 9.15 9.99
CA SER A 34 1.01 7.89 10.70
C SER A 34 -0.22 7.50 11.50
N ALA A 35 -0.87 8.44 12.19
CA ALA A 35 -2.10 8.20 12.94
C ALA A 35 -3.27 7.79 12.03
N GLU A 36 -3.42 8.43 10.86
CA GLU A 36 -4.42 8.04 9.86
C GLU A 36 -4.23 6.60 9.39
N ILE A 37 -2.98 6.21 9.07
CA ILE A 37 -2.67 4.84 8.63
C ILE A 37 -2.87 3.83 9.77
N VAL A 38 -2.47 4.17 11.00
CA VAL A 38 -2.70 3.31 12.17
C VAL A 38 -4.19 3.00 12.34
N LYS A 39 -5.06 4.00 12.21
CA LYS A 39 -6.51 3.81 12.25
C LYS A 39 -6.99 2.82 11.19
N VAL A 40 -6.52 2.94 9.94
CA VAL A 40 -6.84 1.99 8.86
C VAL A 40 -6.36 0.57 9.21
N THR A 41 -5.19 0.42 9.82
CA THR A 41 -4.70 -0.91 10.24
C THR A 41 -5.52 -1.51 11.38
N GLU A 42 -6.05 -0.70 12.30
CA GLU A 42 -6.95 -1.15 13.37
C GLU A 42 -8.30 -1.60 12.81
N GLU A 43 -8.87 -0.83 11.88
CA GLU A 43 -10.08 -1.21 11.16
C GLU A 43 -9.91 -2.53 10.38
N LEU A 44 -8.76 -2.72 9.74
CA LEU A 44 -8.43 -3.98 9.06
C LEU A 44 -8.34 -5.15 10.04
N LYS A 45 -7.68 -4.99 11.19
CA LYS A 45 -7.60 -6.03 12.23
C LYS A 45 -8.99 -6.41 12.74
N ASN A 46 -9.84 -5.43 12.97
CA ASN A 46 -11.22 -5.66 13.42
C ASN A 46 -12.04 -6.40 12.35
N ALA A 47 -11.99 -5.97 11.09
CA ALA A 47 -12.65 -6.66 9.98
C ALA A 47 -12.17 -8.11 9.84
N ALA A 48 -10.86 -8.36 9.96
CA ALA A 48 -10.32 -9.71 9.94
C ALA A 48 -10.86 -10.58 11.09
N SER A 49 -10.90 -10.04 12.31
CA SER A 49 -11.41 -10.76 13.49
C SER A 49 -12.89 -11.15 13.36
N LEU A 50 -13.66 -10.38 12.58
CA LEU A 50 -15.08 -10.60 12.29
C LEU A 50 -15.30 -11.40 11.00
N ASN A 51 -14.25 -11.90 10.34
CA ASN A 51 -14.33 -12.58 9.05
C ASN A 51 -14.96 -11.74 7.92
N GLU A 52 -14.89 -10.41 8.01
CA GLU A 52 -15.43 -9.48 7.02
C GLU A 52 -14.46 -9.27 5.85
N TYR A 53 -14.37 -10.27 4.97
CA TYR A 53 -13.42 -10.28 3.85
C TYR A 53 -13.55 -9.07 2.92
N ASP A 54 -14.78 -8.64 2.60
CA ASP A 54 -15.00 -7.52 1.68
C ASP A 54 -14.41 -6.22 2.22
N LYS A 55 -14.53 -5.96 3.53
CA LYS A 55 -13.91 -4.80 4.17
C LYS A 55 -12.39 -4.89 4.21
N LEU A 56 -11.83 -6.08 4.46
CA LEU A 56 -10.38 -6.29 4.39
C LEU A 56 -9.86 -5.96 2.98
N LYS A 57 -10.55 -6.43 1.94
CA LYS A 57 -10.18 -6.20 0.54
C LYS A 57 -10.18 -4.72 0.18
N GLU A 58 -11.10 -3.92 0.72
CA GLU A 58 -11.21 -2.48 0.42
C GLU A 58 -9.96 -1.67 0.78
N VAL A 59 -9.18 -2.13 1.76
CA VAL A 59 -7.91 -1.50 2.17
C VAL A 59 -6.82 -1.64 1.10
N PHE A 60 -6.93 -2.63 0.22
CA PHE A 60 -5.97 -2.87 -0.86
C PHE A 60 -6.44 -2.21 -2.16
N LEU A 61 -5.57 -1.46 -2.82
CA LEU A 61 -5.83 -1.07 -4.21
C LEU A 61 -5.90 -2.32 -5.10
N PRO A 62 -6.76 -2.36 -6.12
CA PRO A 62 -7.03 -3.54 -6.94
C PRO A 62 -5.93 -3.82 -7.98
N THR A 63 -4.67 -3.83 -7.54
CA THR A 63 -3.52 -4.17 -8.39
C THR A 63 -3.36 -5.69 -8.49
N PHE A 64 -2.74 -6.17 -9.55
CA PHE A 64 -2.50 -7.61 -9.74
C PHE A 64 -1.77 -8.26 -8.56
N LYS A 65 -0.70 -7.61 -8.06
CA LYS A 65 0.08 -8.11 -6.92
C LYS A 65 -0.74 -8.15 -5.63
N ASN A 66 -1.49 -7.09 -5.35
CA ASN A 66 -2.35 -7.04 -4.16
C ASN A 66 -3.44 -8.11 -4.22
N ASN A 67 -4.08 -8.27 -5.37
CA ASN A 67 -5.12 -9.28 -5.57
C ASN A 67 -4.60 -10.71 -5.33
N ILE A 68 -3.36 -11.01 -5.70
CA ILE A 68 -2.74 -12.31 -5.40
C ILE A 68 -2.63 -12.52 -3.90
N ILE A 69 -2.10 -11.55 -3.16
CA ILE A 69 -1.92 -11.67 -1.71
C ILE A 69 -3.26 -11.72 -0.97
N VAL A 70 -4.21 -10.85 -1.33
CA VAL A 70 -5.57 -10.86 -0.75
C VAL A 70 -6.25 -12.22 -0.99
N LYS A 71 -6.11 -12.79 -2.19
CA LYS A 71 -6.60 -14.17 -2.46
C LYS A 71 -5.88 -15.24 -1.65
N LYS A 72 -4.58 -15.09 -1.35
CA LYS A 72 -3.87 -16.01 -0.46
C LYS A 72 -4.42 -15.91 0.96
N ILE A 73 -4.65 -14.70 1.47
CA ILE A 73 -5.23 -14.44 2.79
C ILE A 73 -6.65 -15.04 2.88
N GLN A 74 -7.48 -14.89 1.84
CA GLN A 74 -8.84 -15.43 1.78
C GLN A 74 -8.94 -16.96 1.90
N LYS A 75 -7.85 -17.70 1.66
CA LYS A 75 -7.84 -19.16 1.81
C LYS A 75 -7.91 -19.62 3.27
N TYR A 76 -7.67 -18.70 4.21
CA TYR A 76 -7.73 -18.95 5.64
C TYR A 76 -9.02 -18.38 6.24
N ASP A 77 -9.44 -18.93 7.37
CA ASP A 77 -10.36 -18.25 8.27
C ASP A 77 -9.66 -17.00 8.83
N LEU A 78 -10.17 -15.81 8.50
CA LEU A 78 -9.52 -14.55 8.85
C LEU A 78 -9.49 -14.32 10.36
N SER A 79 -10.48 -14.85 11.10
CA SER A 79 -10.51 -14.76 12.56
C SER A 79 -9.35 -15.52 13.23
N GLY A 80 -8.79 -16.51 12.52
CA GLY A 80 -7.59 -17.24 12.94
C GLY A 80 -6.27 -16.55 12.56
N LEU A 81 -6.32 -15.42 11.83
CA LEU A 81 -5.13 -14.66 11.43
C LEU A 81 -4.87 -13.53 12.41
N THR A 82 -3.61 -13.37 12.83
CA THR A 82 -3.17 -12.18 13.57
C THR A 82 -2.37 -11.27 12.66
N PHE A 83 -2.82 -10.03 12.50
CA PHE A 83 -2.14 -8.99 11.73
C PHE A 83 -1.35 -8.07 12.67
N VAL A 84 -0.04 -7.95 12.44
CA VAL A 84 0.85 -7.03 13.16
C VAL A 84 1.48 -6.07 12.16
N PHE A 85 1.51 -4.79 12.48
CA PHE A 85 2.09 -3.75 11.63
C PHE A 85 3.25 -3.09 12.36
N SER A 86 4.33 -2.79 11.62
CA SER A 86 5.42 -1.94 12.13
C SER A 86 4.98 -0.48 12.17
N ASP A 87 5.81 0.36 12.78
CA ASP A 87 5.73 1.81 12.63
C ASP A 87 5.70 2.22 11.15
N VAL A 88 4.99 3.33 10.91
CA VAL A 88 4.81 3.92 9.59
C VAL A 88 6.02 4.81 9.28
N ASN A 89 6.67 4.54 8.14
CA ASN A 89 7.71 5.40 7.58
C ASN A 89 7.09 6.30 6.51
N VAL A 90 6.82 7.55 6.85
CA VAL A 90 6.24 8.54 5.93
C VAL A 90 7.28 8.99 4.90
N VAL A 91 6.93 8.89 3.61
CA VAL A 91 7.82 9.23 2.49
C VAL A 91 7.42 10.55 1.84
N SER A 92 6.11 10.78 1.69
CA SER A 92 5.52 12.01 1.16
C SER A 92 4.08 12.15 1.68
N ALA A 93 3.41 13.27 1.38
CA ALA A 93 2.10 13.59 1.94
C ALA A 93 1.02 12.57 1.53
N ASN A 94 1.30 11.82 0.47
CA ASN A 94 0.45 10.81 -0.11
C ASN A 94 1.13 9.44 -0.22
N LYS A 95 2.30 9.23 0.40
CA LYS A 95 3.02 7.95 0.35
C LYS A 95 3.70 7.63 1.69
N ALA A 96 3.53 6.40 2.14
CA ALA A 96 4.24 5.87 3.30
C ALA A 96 4.60 4.40 3.09
N ASN A 97 5.47 3.86 3.92
CA ASN A 97 5.82 2.44 3.94
C ASN A 97 5.64 1.87 5.34
N SER A 98 5.32 0.59 5.43
CA SER A 98 5.42 -0.17 6.68
C SER A 98 5.68 -1.64 6.38
N THR A 99 5.80 -2.45 7.43
CA THR A 99 5.80 -3.91 7.34
C THR A 99 4.53 -4.45 7.96
N MET A 100 3.94 -5.45 7.33
CA MET A 100 2.85 -6.24 7.89
C MET A 100 3.33 -7.68 8.08
N VAL A 101 3.01 -8.24 9.23
CA VAL A 101 3.20 -9.65 9.55
C VAL A 101 1.83 -10.27 9.71
N ILE A 102 1.59 -11.38 9.00
CA ILE A 102 0.40 -12.20 9.17
C ILE A 102 0.84 -13.51 9.82
N ASN A 103 0.35 -13.74 11.03
CA ASN A 103 0.58 -14.99 11.76
C ASN A 103 -0.64 -15.90 11.60
N PHE A 104 -0.38 -17.16 11.30
CA PHE A 104 -1.36 -18.25 11.33
C PHE A 104 -0.71 -19.46 11.99
N ALA A 105 -1.28 -19.90 13.12
CA ALA A 105 -0.68 -20.93 13.97
C ALA A 105 0.81 -20.60 14.28
N THR A 106 1.74 -21.43 13.79
CA THR A 106 3.20 -21.26 14.01
C THR A 106 3.93 -20.61 12.84
N VAL A 107 3.21 -20.15 11.81
CA VAL A 107 3.79 -19.59 10.59
C VAL A 107 3.57 -18.08 10.55
N SER A 108 4.66 -17.34 10.35
CA SER A 108 4.66 -15.88 10.15
C SER A 108 5.04 -15.53 8.72
N ASN A 109 4.19 -14.78 8.02
CA ASN A 109 4.48 -14.26 6.69
C ASN A 109 4.72 -12.75 6.76
N TYR A 110 5.85 -12.29 6.22
CA TYR A 110 6.27 -10.90 6.28
C TYR A 110 6.04 -10.21 4.94
N TYR A 111 5.48 -9.01 4.99
CA TYR A 111 5.16 -8.23 3.81
C TYR A 111 5.61 -6.78 3.96
N LYS A 112 6.32 -6.26 2.95
CA LYS A 112 6.56 -4.83 2.79
C LYS A 112 5.33 -4.19 2.17
N LEU A 113 4.82 -3.15 2.82
CA LEU A 113 3.66 -2.38 2.38
C LEU A 113 4.10 -1.02 1.85
N THR A 114 3.50 -0.60 0.76
CA THR A 114 3.51 0.79 0.31
C THR A 114 2.09 1.33 0.35
N TRP A 115 1.90 2.34 1.18
CA TRP A 115 0.66 3.08 1.34
C TRP A 115 0.59 4.22 0.34
N LYS A 116 -0.60 4.49 -0.20
CA LYS A 116 -0.89 5.65 -1.03
C LYS A 116 -2.20 6.29 -0.56
N LYS A 117 -2.21 7.62 -0.45
CA LYS A 117 -3.45 8.38 -0.26
C LYS A 117 -4.16 8.51 -1.61
N THR A 118 -5.41 8.07 -1.68
CA THR A 118 -6.23 8.14 -2.90
C THR A 118 -6.75 9.55 -3.13
N ASP A 119 -7.34 9.78 -4.30
CA ASP A 119 -7.96 11.06 -4.63
C ASP A 119 -9.14 11.39 -3.70
N ASP A 120 -9.79 10.37 -3.13
CA ASP A 120 -10.82 10.48 -2.09
C ASP A 120 -10.25 10.72 -0.67
N ASN A 121 -8.96 11.05 -0.54
CA ASN A 121 -8.24 11.25 0.72
C ASN A 121 -8.19 10.04 1.66
N VAL A 122 -8.35 8.81 1.15
CA VAL A 122 -8.27 7.57 1.93
C VAL A 122 -6.92 6.90 1.76
N TRP A 123 -6.33 6.40 2.83
CA TRP A 123 -5.10 5.59 2.75
C TRP A 123 -5.41 4.15 2.37
N LYS A 124 -4.72 3.67 1.32
CA LYS A 124 -4.83 2.28 0.86
C LYS A 124 -3.45 1.67 0.63
N ILE A 125 -3.37 0.35 0.76
CA ILE A 125 -2.18 -0.43 0.41
C ILE A 125 -2.11 -0.46 -1.12
N SER A 126 -1.18 0.30 -1.69
CA SER A 126 -0.96 0.37 -3.12
C SER A 126 -0.11 -0.78 -3.66
N ASN A 127 0.79 -1.30 -2.82
CA ASN A 127 1.62 -2.45 -3.15
C ASN A 127 1.93 -3.27 -1.89
N VAL A 128 1.83 -4.58 -2.02
CA VAL A 128 2.30 -5.56 -1.03
C VAL A 128 3.35 -6.47 -1.68
N ALA A 129 4.49 -6.65 -1.00
CA ALA A 129 5.57 -7.50 -1.46
C ALA A 129 6.04 -8.43 -0.34
N GLU A 130 6.13 -9.73 -0.62
CA GLU A 130 6.71 -10.70 0.31
C GLU A 130 8.15 -10.32 0.66
N LYS A 131 8.45 -10.30 1.96
CA LYS A 131 9.81 -10.16 2.48
C LYS A 131 10.35 -11.58 2.66
N LYS A 132 11.21 -11.98 1.72
CA LYS A 132 12.01 -13.20 1.84
C LYS A 132 13.08 -13.04 2.92
#